data_AF-A0A7S3MXX4-F1
#
_entry.id   AF-A0A7S3MXX4-F1
#
_cell.length_a   1.000
_cell.length_b   1.000
_cell.length_c   1.000
_cell.angle_alpha   90.00
_cell.angle_beta   90.00
_cell.angle_gamma   90.00
#
_symmetry.space_group_name_H-M   'P 1'
#
loop_
_entity.id
_entity.type
_entity.pdbx_description
1 polymer ?
#
loop_
_entity_poly.entity_id
_entity_poly.type
_entity_poly.pdbx_seq_one_letter_code
_entity_poly.pdbx_strand_id
1 'polypeptide(L)'
;MGGLVSRKSFFDQYIVALYFVTTTLSTCGYGDISATSNDSVEAAVILFLQFVGMLFYSMTIQKVQFFMINDELMANEYANFMVEVVENLIVKVGRQLPPSRQILSETIQNWKANTLKYFQSSPNVFLIENEFYNILNPHMQ
;
A
#
# COMPACT_ATOMS: atom_id res chain seq x y z
N MET A 1 -7.28 -45.91 41.85
CA MET A 1 -6.59 -44.60 41.98
C MET A 1 -6.85 -43.80 40.71
N GLY A 2 -8.07 -43.29 40.55
CA GLY A 2 -8.50 -42.51 39.38
C GLY A 2 -9.28 -41.32 39.90
N GLY A 3 -8.80 -40.11 39.64
CA GLY A 3 -9.45 -38.91 40.20
C GLY A 3 -8.68 -37.60 40.11
N LEU A 4 -7.75 -37.44 39.15
CA LEU A 4 -7.09 -36.15 38.91
C LEU A 4 -7.13 -35.79 37.42
N VAL A 5 -8.31 -35.89 36.80
CA VAL A 5 -8.55 -35.15 35.55
C VAL A 5 -8.83 -33.72 35.97
N SER A 6 -7.78 -32.89 35.87
CA SER A 6 -7.78 -31.46 36.17
C SER A 6 -8.89 -30.75 35.38
N ARG A 7 -9.98 -30.40 36.07
CA ARG A 7 -11.11 -29.65 35.51
C ARG A 7 -10.68 -28.17 35.40
N LYS A 8 -9.84 -27.82 34.41
CA LYS A 8 -9.54 -26.42 34.08
C LYS A 8 -10.86 -25.67 33.87
N SER A 9 -10.94 -24.42 34.33
CA SER A 9 -12.10 -23.56 34.10
C SER A 9 -12.37 -23.48 32.60
N PHE A 10 -13.65 -23.50 32.18
CA PHE A 10 -14.01 -23.38 30.76
C PHE A 10 -13.43 -22.11 30.12
N PHE A 11 -13.30 -21.05 30.91
CA PHE A 11 -12.66 -19.80 30.47
C PHE A 11 -11.19 -20.01 30.11
N ASP A 12 -10.43 -20.73 30.94
CA ASP A 12 -9.01 -21.00 30.69
C ASP A 12 -8.81 -21.85 29.43
N GLN A 13 -9.68 -22.84 29.21
CA GLN A 13 -9.64 -23.67 28.01
C GLN A 13 -9.92 -22.83 26.75
N TYR A 14 -10.87 -21.90 26.81
CA TYR A 14 -11.18 -21.01 25.70
C TYR A 14 -10.02 -20.06 25.39
N ILE A 15 -9.40 -19.45 26.41
CA ILE A 15 -8.24 -18.57 26.22
C ILE A 15 -7.07 -19.33 25.59
N VAL A 16 -6.79 -20.55 26.04
CA VAL A 16 -5.73 -21.40 25.47
C VAL A 16 -6.03 -21.77 24.01
N ALA A 17 -7.27 -22.13 23.70
CA ALA A 17 -7.68 -22.43 22.33
C ALA A 17 -7.55 -21.20 21.41
N LEU A 18 -7.99 -20.02 21.87
CA LEU A 18 -7.88 -18.77 21.12
C LEU A 18 -6.41 -18.38 20.88
N TYR A 19 -5.55 -18.57 21.88
CA TYR A 19 -4.10 -18.37 21.75
C TYR A 19 -3.50 -19.30 20.68
N PHE A 20 -3.83 -20.60 20.71
CA PHE A 20 -3.36 -21.57 19.71
C PHE A 20 -3.81 -21.20 18.28
N VAL A 21 -5.09 -20.87 18.12
CA VAL A 21 -5.63 -20.46 16.81
C VAL A 21 -4.98 -19.17 16.34
N THR A 22 -4.85 -18.16 17.20
CA THR A 22 -4.26 -16.86 16.84
C THR A 22 -2.80 -17.01 16.41
N THR A 23 -1.98 -17.71 17.19
CA THR A 23 -0.55 -17.91 16.89
C THR A 23 -0.30 -18.77 15.66
N THR A 24 -1.22 -19.70 15.37
CA THR A 24 -1.17 -20.52 14.15
C THR A 24 -1.59 -19.72 12.92
N LEU A 25 -2.71 -18.98 12.99
CA LEU A 25 -3.22 -18.15 11.89
C LEU A 25 -2.30 -16.97 11.57
N SER A 26 -1.60 -16.43 12.57
CA SER A 26 -0.59 -15.38 12.38
C SER A 26 0.77 -15.93 11.92
N THR A 27 0.89 -17.25 11.73
CA THR A 27 2.13 -17.95 11.37
C THR A 27 3.29 -17.77 12.36
N CYS A 28 3.02 -17.34 13.60
CA CYS A 28 4.04 -17.21 14.65
C CYS A 28 4.50 -18.58 15.17
N GLY A 29 3.53 -19.46 15.48
CA GLY A 29 3.77 -20.87 15.83
C GLY A 29 4.86 -21.13 16.87
N TYR A 30 4.65 -20.74 18.13
CA TYR A 30 5.63 -20.94 19.21
C TYR A 30 5.94 -22.41 19.54
N GLY A 31 5.05 -23.34 19.16
CA GLY A 31 5.24 -24.79 19.33
C GLY A 31 4.99 -25.33 20.73
N ASP A 32 4.50 -24.49 21.64
CA ASP A 32 4.07 -24.84 22.99
C ASP A 32 2.79 -25.69 23.03
N ILE A 33 1.93 -25.55 22.02
CA ILE A 33 0.78 -26.41 21.74
C ILE A 33 0.93 -26.95 20.32
N SER A 34 0.98 -28.27 20.17
CA SER A 34 1.17 -28.94 18.89
C SER A 34 0.51 -30.32 18.88
N ALA A 35 0.31 -30.88 17.68
CA ALA A 35 -0.27 -32.21 17.51
C ALA A 35 0.56 -33.28 18.21
N THR A 36 -0.09 -34.19 18.93
CA THR A 36 0.58 -35.33 19.53
C THR A 36 1.05 -36.30 18.45
N SER A 37 2.32 -36.70 18.45
CA SER A 37 2.92 -37.52 17.38
C SER A 37 2.25 -38.89 17.13
N ASN A 38 1.47 -39.39 18.09
CA ASN A 38 0.77 -40.67 18.00
C ASN A 38 -0.71 -40.54 17.60
N ASP A 39 -1.23 -39.33 17.41
CA ASP A 39 -2.61 -39.09 16.99
C ASP A 39 -2.65 -38.47 15.58
N SER A 40 -2.94 -39.32 14.59
CA SER A 40 -3.05 -38.90 13.19
C SER A 40 -4.25 -38.00 12.92
N VAL A 41 -5.30 -38.05 13.76
CA VAL A 41 -6.49 -37.21 13.61
C VAL A 41 -6.19 -35.79 14.08
N GLU A 42 -5.53 -35.63 15.22
CA GLU A 42 -5.11 -34.31 15.74
C GLU A 42 -4.18 -33.61 14.73
N ALA A 43 -3.20 -34.34 14.19
CA ALA A 43 -2.29 -33.83 13.17
C ALA A 43 -3.03 -33.40 11.89
N ALA A 44 -4.01 -34.18 11.43
CA ALA A 44 -4.81 -33.83 10.26
C ALA A 44 -5.66 -32.56 10.47
N VAL A 45 -6.25 -32.39 11.66
CA VAL A 45 -7.04 -31.20 12.01
C VAL A 45 -6.15 -29.96 12.06
N ILE A 46 -4.98 -30.05 12.69
CA ILE A 46 -4.03 -28.92 12.78
C ILE A 46 -3.49 -28.55 11.39
N LEU A 47 -3.17 -29.54 10.56
CA LEU A 47 -2.75 -29.31 9.18
C LEU A 47 -3.85 -28.63 8.35
N PHE A 48 -5.10 -29.06 8.50
CA PHE A 48 -6.24 -28.43 7.83
C PHE A 48 -6.43 -26.98 8.31
N LEU A 49 -6.32 -26.74 9.62
CA LEU A 49 -6.41 -25.40 10.21
C LEU A 49 -5.31 -24.47 9.68
N GLN A 50 -4.08 -24.97 9.58
CA GLN A 50 -2.95 -24.23 8.98
C GLN A 50 -3.21 -23.92 7.50
N PHE A 51 -3.73 -24.87 6.73
CA PHE A 51 -4.05 -24.65 5.32
C PHE A 51 -5.11 -23.56 5.15
N VAL A 52 -6.19 -23.62 5.92
CA VAL A 52 -7.23 -22.58 5.95
C VAL A 52 -6.63 -21.23 6.36
N GLY A 53 -5.77 -21.22 7.37
CA GLY A 53 -5.07 -20.00 7.81
C GLY A 53 -4.23 -19.36 6.72
N MET A 54 -3.48 -20.15 5.95
CA MET A 54 -2.71 -19.66 4.81
C MET A 54 -3.59 -19.00 3.75
N LEU A 55 -4.77 -19.54 3.47
CA LEU A 55 -5.72 -18.94 2.52
C LEU A 55 -6.20 -17.57 3.01
N PHE A 56 -6.62 -17.46 4.27
CA PHE A 56 -7.05 -16.18 4.85
C PHE A 56 -5.93 -15.14 4.88
N TYR A 57 -4.72 -15.56 5.25
CA TYR A 57 -3.54 -14.71 5.24
C TYR A 57 -3.23 -14.18 3.83
N SER A 58 -3.23 -15.07 2.82
CA SER A 58 -3.01 -14.68 1.43
C SER A 58 -4.07 -13.70 0.91
N MET A 59 -5.36 -13.96 1.17
CA MET A 59 -6.43 -13.04 0.75
C MET A 59 -6.32 -11.67 1.41
N THR A 60 -5.90 -11.62 2.67
CA THR A 60 -5.72 -10.36 3.40
C THR A 60 -4.55 -9.56 2.82
N ILE A 61 -3.41 -10.21 2.56
CA ILE A 61 -2.26 -9.56 1.91
C ILE A 61 -2.66 -9.00 0.55
N GLN A 62 -3.37 -9.77 -0.29
CA GLN A 62 -3.79 -9.30 -1.61
C GLN A 62 -4.63 -8.03 -1.54
N LYS A 63 -5.54 -7.93 -0.57
CA LYS A 63 -6.35 -6.72 -0.36
C LYS A 63 -5.51 -5.53 0.07
N VAL A 64 -4.55 -5.72 0.97
CA VAL A 64 -3.64 -4.66 1.41
C VAL A 64 -2.77 -4.19 0.25
N GLN A 65 -2.23 -5.12 -0.55
CA GLN A 65 -1.46 -4.80 -1.74
C GLN A 65 -2.30 -4.05 -2.78
N PHE A 66 -3.53 -4.47 -3.02
CA PHE A 66 -4.44 -3.79 -3.94
C PHE A 66 -4.71 -2.34 -3.51
N PHE A 67 -4.94 -2.11 -2.22
CA PHE A 67 -5.11 -0.76 -1.69
C PHE A 67 -3.86 0.10 -1.91
N MET A 68 -2.68 -0.41 -1.55
CA MET A 68 -1.42 0.32 -1.69
C MET A 68 -1.08 0.64 -3.16
N ILE A 69 -1.23 -0.35 -4.03
CA ILE A 69 -0.95 -0.19 -5.47
C ILE A 69 -1.97 0.74 -6.11
N ASN A 70 -3.26 0.65 -5.77
CA ASN A 70 -4.25 1.54 -6.36
C ASN A 70 -3.99 3.00 -5.99
N ASP A 71 -3.66 3.29 -4.74
CA ASP A 71 -3.36 4.67 -4.33
C ASP A 71 -2.13 5.21 -5.10
N GLU A 72 -1.08 4.41 -5.25
CA GLU A 72 0.11 4.77 -6.05
C GLU A 72 -0.20 4.90 -7.56
N LEU A 73 -0.99 3.99 -8.12
CA LEU A 73 -1.39 4.01 -9.53
C LEU A 73 -2.23 5.24 -9.85
N MET A 74 -3.23 5.56 -9.02
CA MET A 74 -4.09 6.73 -9.22
C MET A 74 -3.29 8.03 -9.20
N ALA A 75 -2.33 8.16 -8.27
CA ALA A 75 -1.46 9.33 -8.20
C ALA A 75 -0.53 9.42 -9.43
N ASN A 76 0.04 8.30 -9.87
CA ASN A 76 0.92 8.27 -11.03
C ASN A 76 0.16 8.52 -12.34
N GLU A 77 -1.03 7.94 -12.53
CA GLU A 77 -1.90 8.19 -13.69
C GLU A 77 -2.27 9.67 -13.77
N TYR A 78 -2.67 10.27 -12.65
CA TYR A 78 -2.97 11.69 -12.56
C TYR A 78 -1.75 12.56 -12.93
N ALA A 79 -0.57 12.24 -12.42
CA ALA A 79 0.65 12.97 -12.75
C ALA A 79 1.01 12.87 -14.24
N ASN A 80 0.87 11.70 -14.85
CA ASN A 80 1.09 11.51 -16.28
C ASN A 80 0.08 12.30 -17.12
N PHE A 81 -1.19 12.32 -16.73
CA PHE A 81 -2.20 13.17 -17.37
C PHE A 81 -1.81 14.65 -17.32
N MET A 82 -1.31 15.12 -16.17
CA MET A 82 -0.85 16.51 -16.04
C MET A 82 0.38 16.82 -16.90
N VAL A 83 1.30 15.87 -17.07
CA VAL A 83 2.42 15.99 -18.01
C VAL A 83 1.90 16.16 -19.44
N GLU A 84 0.90 15.38 -19.86
CA GLU A 84 0.28 15.51 -21.17
C GLU A 84 -0.39 16.88 -21.37
N VAL A 85 -1.09 17.40 -20.35
CA VAL A 85 -1.65 18.76 -20.38
C VAL A 85 -0.56 19.81 -20.58
N VAL A 86 0.54 19.70 -19.84
CA VAL A 86 1.68 20.61 -19.98
C VAL A 86 2.28 20.53 -21.38
N GLU A 87 2.46 19.34 -21.95
CA GLU A 87 2.92 19.17 -23.32
C GLU A 87 2.03 19.87 -24.34
N ASN A 88 0.71 19.68 -24.21
CA ASN A 88 -0.28 20.31 -25.07
C ASN A 88 -0.22 21.84 -24.97
N LEU A 89 -0.01 22.39 -23.77
CA LEU A 89 0.16 23.83 -23.56
C LEU A 89 1.46 24.34 -24.16
N ILE A 90 2.58 23.64 -23.98
CA ILE A 90 3.88 23.98 -24.57
C ILE A 90 3.78 24.06 -26.08
N VAL A 91 3.11 23.09 -26.73
CA VAL A 91 2.91 23.09 -28.18
C VAL A 91 2.05 24.29 -28.62
N LYS A 92 0.98 24.62 -27.89
CA LYS A 92 0.12 25.78 -28.19
C LYS A 92 0.88 27.10 -28.07
N VAL A 93 1.64 27.28 -26.99
CA VAL A 93 2.48 28.48 -26.78
C VAL A 93 3.57 28.55 -27.85
N GLY A 94 4.22 27.43 -28.15
CA GLY A 94 5.24 27.33 -29.20
C GLY A 94 4.75 27.82 -30.57
N ARG A 95 3.48 27.57 -30.92
CA ARG A 95 2.86 28.07 -32.16
C ARG A 95 2.59 29.58 -32.16
N GLN A 96 2.42 30.17 -30.98
CA GLN A 96 2.14 31.61 -30.83
C GLN A 96 3.43 32.44 -30.70
N LEU A 97 4.58 31.80 -30.45
CA LEU A 97 5.86 32.49 -30.33
C LEU A 97 6.38 32.95 -31.71
N PRO A 98 7.03 34.12 -31.77
CA PRO A 98 7.69 34.57 -32.99
C PRO A 98 8.82 33.61 -33.39
N PRO A 99 9.14 33.46 -34.69
CA PRO A 99 10.16 32.50 -35.15
C PRO A 99 11.55 32.66 -34.53
N SER A 100 11.85 33.85 -33.97
CA SER A 100 13.08 34.17 -33.27
C SER A 100 13.16 33.62 -31.84
N ARG A 101 12.05 33.11 -31.28
CA ARG A 101 12.00 32.52 -29.94
C ARG A 101 11.41 31.12 -30.01
N GLN A 102 12.23 30.14 -29.65
CA GLN A 102 11.79 28.75 -29.47
C GLN A 102 12.01 28.34 -28.01
N ILE A 103 11.13 27.48 -27.51
CA ILE A 103 11.29 26.88 -26.18
C ILE A 103 12.37 25.81 -26.31
N LEU A 104 13.41 25.89 -25.48
CA LEU A 104 14.51 24.92 -25.53
C LEU A 104 14.02 23.54 -25.07
N SER A 105 14.48 22.48 -25.74
CA SER A 105 14.14 21.10 -25.40
C SER A 105 14.48 20.74 -23.96
N GLU A 106 15.59 21.27 -23.43
CA GLU A 106 15.97 21.08 -22.02
C GLU A 106 14.93 21.65 -21.05
N THR A 107 14.40 22.85 -21.34
CA THR A 107 13.34 23.49 -20.55
C THR A 107 12.05 22.66 -20.58
N ILE A 108 11.69 22.12 -21.73
CA ILE A 108 10.51 21.25 -21.89
C ILE A 108 10.66 19.99 -21.03
N GLN A 109 11.83 19.33 -21.07
CA GLN A 109 12.09 18.14 -20.28
C GLN A 109 12.09 18.44 -18.77
N ASN A 110 12.65 19.57 -18.36
CA ASN A 110 12.63 20.00 -16.97
C ASN A 110 11.20 20.25 -16.47
N TRP A 111 10.35 20.91 -17.28
CA TRP A 111 8.94 21.10 -16.94
C TRP A 111 8.19 19.77 -16.82
N LYS A 112 8.36 18.84 -17.76
CA LYS A 112 7.79 17.49 -17.67
C LYS A 112 8.21 16.77 -16.38
N ALA A 113 9.51 16.78 -16.06
CA ALA A 113 10.05 16.13 -14.88
C ALA A 113 9.50 16.73 -13.58
N ASN A 114 9.40 18.06 -13.52
CA ASN A 114 8.79 18.75 -12.38
C ASN A 114 7.31 18.43 -12.25
N THR A 115 6.55 18.47 -13.34
CA THR A 115 5.12 18.12 -13.32
C THR A 115 4.91 16.68 -12.83
N LEU A 116 5.69 15.72 -13.32
CA LEU A 116 5.58 14.35 -12.84
C LEU A 116 5.86 14.27 -11.32
N LYS A 117 6.96 14.87 -10.85
CA LYS A 117 7.38 14.84 -9.45
C LYS A 117 6.36 15.46 -8.50
N TYR A 118 5.84 16.64 -8.83
CA TYR A 118 4.95 17.39 -7.93
C TYR A 118 3.52 16.84 -7.94
N PHE A 119 3.03 16.35 -9.09
CA PHE A 119 1.68 15.82 -9.19
C PHE A 119 1.55 14.37 -8.72
N GLN A 120 2.66 13.63 -8.58
CA GLN A 120 2.69 12.30 -7.94
C GLN A 120 2.47 12.35 -6.43
N SER A 121 2.85 13.43 -5.76
CA SER A 121 2.77 13.55 -4.29
C SER A 121 1.55 14.34 -3.84
N SER A 122 1.38 15.56 -4.34
CA SER A 122 0.16 16.36 -4.18
C SER A 122 0.23 17.65 -4.98
N PRO A 123 -0.83 18.05 -5.70
CA PRO A 123 -0.87 19.31 -6.45
C PRO A 123 -0.64 20.55 -5.56
N ASN A 124 -0.92 20.48 -4.26
CA ASN A 124 -0.72 21.60 -3.34
C ASN A 124 0.76 21.78 -2.95
N VAL A 125 1.57 20.71 -3.02
CA VAL A 125 3.02 20.80 -2.74
C VAL A 125 3.71 21.67 -3.79
N PHE A 126 3.25 21.61 -5.04
CA PHE A 126 3.71 22.53 -6.09
C PHE A 126 3.53 24.01 -5.71
N LEU A 127 2.41 24.37 -5.09
CA LEU A 127 2.12 25.76 -4.73
C LEU A 127 2.94 26.24 -3.53
N ILE A 128 3.28 25.34 -2.60
CA ILE A 128 4.01 25.66 -1.37
C ILE A 128 5.52 25.73 -1.62
N GLU A 129 6.08 24.76 -2.36
CA GLU A 129 7.53 24.63 -2.54
C GLU A 129 8.09 25.45 -3.70
N ASN A 130 7.25 25.90 -4.64
CA ASN A 130 7.74 26.60 -5.80
C ASN A 130 8.00 28.08 -5.47
N GLU A 131 9.27 28.48 -5.47
CA GLU A 131 9.70 29.87 -5.26
C GLU A 131 8.97 30.85 -6.19
N PHE A 132 8.61 30.42 -7.41
CA PHE A 132 7.85 31.24 -8.35
C PHE A 132 6.45 31.62 -7.83
N TYR A 133 5.76 30.72 -7.14
CA TYR A 133 4.42 31.00 -6.58
C TYR A 133 4.50 32.05 -5.46
N ASN A 134 5.55 31.98 -4.66
CA ASN A 134 5.82 32.94 -3.58
C ASN A 134 6.20 34.33 -4.12
N ILE A 135 6.59 34.45 -5.39
CA ILE A 135 6.93 35.71 -6.07
C ILE A 135 5.72 36.34 -6.78
N LEU A 136 4.62 35.59 -6.98
CA LEU A 136 3.41 36.11 -7.61
C LEU A 136 2.69 37.12 -6.70
N ASN A 137 2.15 38.19 -7.31
CA ASN A 137 1.39 39.24 -6.64
C ASN A 137 0.25 38.61 -5.80
N PRO A 138 -0.01 39.03 -4.54
CA PRO A 138 -1.04 38.45 -3.66
C PRO A 138 -2.48 38.44 -4.22
N HIS A 139 -2.75 39.16 -5.31
CA HIS A 139 -4.03 39.07 -6.05
C HIS A 139 -4.09 37.95 -7.10
N MET A 140 -2.97 37.26 -7.35
CA MET A 140 -2.82 36.13 -8.29
C MET A 140 -2.39 34.83 -7.58
N GLN A 141 -2.24 34.87 -6.25
CA GLN A 141 -2.09 33.70 -5.37
C GLN A 141 -3.45 33.17 -4.94
#